data_AF-A0A522WIT7-F1
#
_entry.id   AF-A0A522WIT7-F1
#
_cell.length_a   1.000
_cell.length_b   1.000
_cell.length_c   1.000
_cell.angle_alpha   90.00
_cell.angle_beta   90.00
_cell.angle_gamma   90.00
#
_symmetry.space_group_name_H-M   'P 1'
#
loop_
_entity.id
_entity.type
_entity.pdbx_description
1 polymer ?
#
loop_
_entity_poly.entity_id
_entity_poly.type
_entity_poly.pdbx_seq_one_letter_code
_entity_poly.pdbx_strand_id
1 'polypeptide(L)'
;MCGKQWNFSASFLKRGILEAVLTISAIMLIPFRSFACSYCYVSPGAMTAEEGESISSGAMLNSPTASTMQKGRSAAGFTYGYARYNAMPAEDAHMLHEEGRDIHGKRYENSYHLYFDYGVMDDLDVYFIAPYVSSALAQVHDEDNIGRKERAFGFGDASLMGKYRFWKKYFEAALIAGVKFPTGETSLKDKSQNKFAPEQQPGSGSWDGELGIALSRSFQRRFSLSGSFQYILKGEGSQDFKAGDILRFSLGSSVSLRRPGEYPNLSLSLELNNEWVGRDHSGEEDKVFDSGGTTLFVTPGLNVNIARNLSVFLGAPVPVHQNLGGEHEETKYKLLTGASVYF
;
A
#
# COMPACT_ATOMS: atom_id res chain seq x y z
N MET A 1 6.65 -44.65 45.67
CA MET A 1 5.76 -45.02 44.54
C MET A 1 4.56 -44.09 44.56
N CYS A 2 4.04 -43.55 43.45
CA CYS A 2 4.62 -43.35 42.13
C CYS A 2 3.92 -42.13 41.49
N GLY A 3 4.65 -41.21 40.85
CA GLY A 3 4.06 -40.01 40.25
C GLY A 3 3.54 -40.24 38.84
N LYS A 4 2.52 -39.46 38.41
CA LYS A 4 2.09 -39.37 37.01
C LYS A 4 2.42 -37.99 36.44
N GLN A 5 3.42 -37.94 35.58
CA GLN A 5 3.67 -36.78 34.71
C GLN A 5 2.66 -36.76 33.57
N TRP A 6 2.16 -35.57 33.22
CA TRP A 6 1.38 -35.36 32.00
C TRP A 6 2.30 -34.88 30.88
N ASN A 7 2.77 -35.81 30.05
CA ASN A 7 3.60 -35.48 28.88
C ASN A 7 2.74 -34.96 27.73
N PHE A 8 2.67 -33.64 27.58
CA PHE A 8 2.15 -33.02 26.35
C PHE A 8 3.12 -33.28 25.19
N SER A 9 2.72 -34.13 24.24
CA SER A 9 3.56 -34.45 23.08
C SER A 9 3.63 -33.27 22.09
N ALA A 10 4.85 -32.82 21.79
CA ALA A 10 5.13 -31.78 20.79
C ALA A 10 4.81 -32.21 19.34
N SER A 11 4.31 -33.43 19.10
CA SER A 11 3.91 -33.90 17.78
C SER A 11 2.65 -33.23 17.23
N PHE A 12 1.70 -32.82 18.08
CA PHE A 12 0.41 -32.30 17.62
C PHE A 12 0.52 -30.91 16.98
N LEU A 13 1.27 -29.98 17.59
CA LEU A 13 1.50 -28.64 17.00
C LEU A 13 2.21 -28.69 15.64
N LYS A 14 3.06 -29.71 15.41
CA LYS A 14 3.80 -29.82 14.15
C LYS A 14 2.92 -30.22 12.96
N ARG A 15 1.78 -30.90 13.15
CA ARG A 15 0.87 -31.24 12.03
C ARG A 15 0.04 -30.04 11.58
N GLY A 16 -0.62 -29.33 12.51
CA GLY A 16 -1.46 -28.18 12.16
C GLY A 16 -0.70 -27.06 11.44
N ILE A 17 0.58 -26.84 11.78
CA ILE A 17 1.44 -25.88 11.08
C ILE A 17 1.82 -26.38 9.68
N LEU A 18 2.08 -27.69 9.50
CA LEU A 18 2.44 -28.25 8.20
C LEU A 18 1.25 -28.24 7.23
N GLU A 19 0.05 -28.56 7.72
CA GLU A 19 -1.19 -28.53 6.94
C GLU A 19 -1.54 -27.09 6.51
N ALA A 20 -1.42 -26.10 7.40
CA ALA A 20 -1.59 -24.69 7.03
C ALA A 20 -0.61 -24.22 5.93
N VAL A 21 0.67 -24.63 6.02
CA VAL A 21 1.68 -24.31 4.99
C VAL A 21 1.38 -25.03 3.66
N LEU A 22 0.94 -26.29 3.70
CA LEU A 22 0.59 -27.05 2.49
C LEU A 22 -0.66 -26.49 1.78
N THR A 23 -1.67 -26.01 2.51
CA THR A 23 -2.83 -25.34 1.90
C THR A 23 -2.45 -24.04 1.20
N ILE A 24 -1.48 -23.28 1.74
CA ILE A 24 -0.96 -22.07 1.09
C ILE A 24 -0.18 -22.43 -0.20
N SER A 25 0.62 -23.49 -0.18
CA SER A 25 1.34 -23.96 -1.39
C SER A 25 0.42 -24.44 -2.51
N ALA A 26 -0.77 -24.96 -2.20
CA ALA A 26 -1.71 -25.50 -3.20
C ALA A 26 -2.30 -24.44 -4.15
N ILE A 27 -2.35 -23.17 -3.74
CA ILE A 27 -2.85 -22.05 -4.57
C ILE A 27 -1.77 -21.58 -5.57
N MET A 28 -0.50 -21.94 -5.36
CA MET A 28 0.66 -21.38 -6.09
C MET A 28 0.98 -22.12 -7.41
N LEU A 29 0.10 -23.01 -7.89
CA LEU A 29 0.35 -23.88 -9.05
C LEU A 29 -0.75 -23.78 -10.13
N ILE A 30 -0.95 -22.58 -10.66
CA ILE A 30 -1.72 -22.35 -11.90
C ILE A 30 -0.89 -21.46 -12.85
N PRO A 31 -0.54 -21.92 -14.08
CA PRO A 31 0.44 -21.25 -14.92
C PRO A 31 -0.17 -20.14 -15.79
N PHE A 32 -0.34 -18.93 -15.23
CA PHE A 32 -0.78 -17.73 -15.96
C PHE A 32 0.19 -16.55 -15.75
N ARG A 33 0.14 -15.56 -16.66
CA ARG A 33 1.20 -14.55 -16.90
C ARG A 33 0.87 -13.17 -16.30
N SER A 34 1.89 -12.29 -16.27
CA SER A 34 1.91 -10.84 -15.97
C SER A 34 0.74 -10.04 -16.59
N PHE A 35 0.42 -8.77 -16.26
CA PHE A 35 1.29 -7.64 -15.85
C PHE A 35 0.85 -6.83 -14.60
N ALA A 36 0.43 -5.53 -14.60
CA ALA A 36 0.26 -4.75 -13.33
C ALA A 36 -0.68 -3.50 -13.25
N CYS A 37 -1.59 -3.47 -12.25
CA CYS A 37 -2.30 -2.28 -11.69
C CYS A 37 -1.47 -1.56 -10.58
N SER A 38 -1.86 -0.36 -10.12
CA SER A 38 -1.14 0.38 -9.04
C SER A 38 -1.96 1.42 -8.27
N TYR A 39 -2.27 1.14 -6.99
CA TYR A 39 -2.70 2.13 -5.99
C TYR A 39 -1.77 2.08 -4.76
N CYS A 40 -0.65 2.82 -4.78
CA CYS A 40 0.27 2.88 -3.64
C CYS A 40 -0.27 3.76 -2.50
N TYR A 41 -0.92 3.13 -1.52
CA TYR A 41 -1.27 3.73 -0.23
C TYR A 41 -0.11 3.56 0.74
N VAL A 42 0.20 4.60 1.53
CA VAL A 42 1.38 4.62 2.41
C VAL A 42 0.95 4.77 3.87
N SER A 43 1.45 3.88 4.74
CA SER A 43 1.29 4.01 6.19
C SER A 43 2.16 5.15 6.75
N PRO A 44 1.69 5.93 7.74
CA PRO A 44 2.53 6.88 8.47
C PRO A 44 3.81 6.26 9.00
N GLY A 45 4.95 6.88 8.69
CA GLY A 45 6.28 6.43 9.13
C GLY A 45 6.39 6.41 10.66
N ALA A 46 7.08 5.40 11.19
CA ALA A 46 7.14 5.13 12.62
C ALA A 46 8.35 5.76 13.35
N MET A 47 8.13 6.21 14.58
CA MET A 47 9.19 6.39 15.58
C MET A 47 9.22 5.25 16.58
N THR A 48 10.41 4.89 17.05
CA THR A 48 10.58 3.90 18.13
C THR A 48 10.47 4.57 19.50
N ALA A 49 9.34 4.38 20.16
CA ALA A 49 8.98 4.95 21.45
C ALA A 49 9.99 4.71 22.59
N GLU A 50 10.45 5.79 23.24
CA GLU A 50 10.96 5.74 24.62
C GLU A 50 9.76 5.69 25.61
N GLU A 51 9.96 5.77 26.92
CA GLU A 51 8.85 5.57 27.88
C GLU A 51 7.82 6.70 27.85
N GLY A 52 6.53 6.31 27.85
CA GLY A 52 5.41 7.26 27.94
C GLY A 52 4.85 7.75 26.61
N GLU A 53 5.51 7.56 25.46
CA GLU A 53 5.09 8.11 24.15
C GLU A 53 4.77 7.00 23.13
N SER A 54 3.53 6.52 23.00
CA SER A 54 3.21 5.51 21.97
C SER A 54 3.11 6.09 20.56
N ILE A 55 4.04 5.65 19.71
CA ILE A 55 4.06 5.83 18.25
C ILE A 55 4.27 4.43 17.63
N SER A 56 3.73 4.21 16.42
CA SER A 56 3.81 3.01 15.56
C SER A 56 4.92 1.99 15.91
N SER A 57 4.54 0.73 16.16
CA SER A 57 5.45 -0.31 16.67
C SER A 57 6.44 -0.86 15.62
N GLY A 58 7.55 -0.15 15.43
CA GLY A 58 8.64 -0.54 14.54
C GLY A 58 8.61 0.21 13.21
N ALA A 59 9.78 0.29 12.58
CA ALA A 59 10.10 1.13 11.43
C ALA A 59 9.49 0.64 10.10
N MET A 60 8.17 0.48 10.07
CA MET A 60 7.41 0.14 8.87
C MET A 60 7.22 1.37 7.98
N LEU A 61 7.21 1.11 6.68
CA LEU A 61 7.14 2.12 5.62
C LEU A 61 5.81 2.04 4.87
N ASN A 62 5.37 0.82 4.50
CA ASN A 62 4.09 0.58 3.81
C ASN A 62 3.09 -0.21 4.66
N SER A 63 3.56 -1.01 5.63
CA SER A 63 2.74 -1.93 6.43
C SER A 63 2.14 -1.24 7.67
N PRO A 64 0.82 -1.04 7.78
CA PRO A 64 0.19 -0.49 8.98
C PRO A 64 0.50 -1.33 10.23
N THR A 65 0.79 -0.65 11.33
CA THR A 65 1.04 -1.29 12.63
C THR A 65 -0.15 -1.16 13.57
N ALA A 66 -0.19 -2.00 14.60
CA ALA A 66 -1.26 -2.00 15.59
C ALA A 66 -1.17 -0.86 16.62
N SER A 67 -0.11 -0.04 16.63
CA SER A 67 0.05 1.02 17.61
C SER A 67 -0.53 2.35 17.16
N THR A 68 -1.18 3.02 18.10
CA THR A 68 -1.85 4.32 17.91
C THR A 68 -1.04 5.49 18.44
N MET A 69 -1.30 6.68 17.87
CA MET A 69 -0.98 7.96 18.47
C MET A 69 -1.67 8.12 19.83
N GLN A 70 -1.06 8.85 20.75
CA GLN A 70 -1.63 9.10 22.08
C GLN A 70 -2.58 10.29 22.14
N LYS A 71 -3.42 10.33 23.17
CA LYS A 71 -4.41 11.40 23.33
C LYS A 71 -3.77 12.79 23.31
N GLY A 72 -4.21 13.63 22.36
CA GLY A 72 -3.75 15.00 22.21
C GLY A 72 -2.37 15.17 21.55
N ARG A 73 -1.71 14.07 21.16
CA ARG A 73 -0.49 14.08 20.35
C ARG A 73 -0.84 14.03 18.88
N SER A 74 0.04 14.57 18.04
CA SER A 74 -0.15 14.57 16.59
C SER A 74 1.14 14.34 15.81
N ALA A 75 0.98 13.94 14.55
CA ALA A 75 2.05 13.93 13.57
C ALA A 75 1.60 14.59 12.26
N ALA A 76 2.50 15.33 11.63
CA ALA A 76 2.37 15.75 10.25
C ALA A 76 3.51 15.11 9.44
N GLY A 77 3.23 14.65 8.23
CA GLY A 77 4.25 14.02 7.42
C GLY A 77 4.00 14.09 5.92
N PHE A 78 5.03 13.69 5.19
CA PHE A 78 5.09 13.72 3.75
C PHE A 78 5.80 12.47 3.24
N THR A 79 5.22 11.82 2.23
CA THR A 79 5.87 10.74 1.50
C THR A 79 5.89 11.04 0.01
N TYR A 80 7.07 10.86 -0.60
CA TYR A 80 7.27 10.79 -2.03
C TYR A 80 7.42 9.32 -2.47
N GLY A 81 6.55 8.88 -3.36
CA GLY A 81 6.65 7.61 -4.08
C GLY A 81 7.02 7.85 -5.55
N TYR A 82 7.90 7.01 -6.08
CA TYR A 82 8.21 6.94 -7.51
C TYR A 82 8.05 5.49 -7.99
N ALA A 83 7.27 5.29 -9.05
CA ALA A 83 7.13 3.99 -9.71
C ALA A 83 7.64 4.09 -11.15
N ARG A 84 8.47 3.11 -11.55
CA ARG A 84 8.87 2.93 -12.95
C ARG A 84 8.25 1.66 -13.49
N TYR A 85 7.71 1.75 -14.71
CA TYR A 85 7.08 0.62 -15.39
C TYR A 85 7.93 0.10 -16.55
N ASN A 86 7.73 -1.18 -16.89
CA ASN A 86 8.20 -1.85 -18.10
C ASN A 86 7.31 -1.43 -19.28
N ALA A 87 7.38 -0.15 -19.66
CA ALA A 87 6.57 0.40 -20.74
C ALA A 87 6.84 -0.31 -22.07
N MET A 88 5.76 -0.77 -22.71
CA MET A 88 5.77 -1.28 -24.08
C MET A 88 6.12 -0.17 -25.09
N PRO A 89 6.52 -0.52 -26.33
CA PRO A 89 6.45 0.38 -27.47
C PRO A 89 5.02 0.93 -27.62
N ALA A 90 4.86 2.16 -28.09
CA ALA A 90 3.54 2.78 -28.14
C ALA A 90 2.70 2.23 -29.30
N GLU A 91 3.39 1.79 -30.35
CA GLU A 91 2.86 1.12 -31.51
C GLU A 91 2.29 -0.26 -31.14
N ASP A 92 3.03 -1.04 -30.35
CA ASP A 92 2.56 -2.34 -29.82
C ASP A 92 1.37 -2.16 -28.87
N ALA A 93 1.45 -1.17 -27.97
CA ALA A 93 0.38 -0.85 -27.03
C ALA A 93 -0.89 -0.32 -27.73
N HIS A 94 -0.75 0.41 -28.84
CA HIS A 94 -1.87 0.86 -29.66
C HIS A 94 -2.51 -0.32 -30.43
N MET A 95 -1.73 -1.21 -31.03
CA MET A 95 -2.29 -2.42 -31.68
C MET A 95 -3.11 -3.27 -30.68
N LEU A 96 -2.63 -3.43 -29.45
CA LEU A 96 -3.39 -4.09 -28.39
C LEU A 96 -4.63 -3.31 -27.98
N HIS A 97 -4.60 -1.98 -27.94
CA HIS A 97 -5.79 -1.16 -27.68
C HIS A 97 -6.87 -1.37 -28.76
N GLU A 98 -6.50 -1.41 -30.04
CA GLU A 98 -7.41 -1.71 -31.16
C GLU A 98 -7.96 -3.15 -31.12
N GLU A 99 -7.26 -4.09 -30.47
CA GLU A 99 -7.78 -5.43 -30.15
C GLU A 99 -8.76 -5.45 -28.96
N GLY A 100 -9.10 -4.28 -28.37
CA GLY A 100 -10.00 -4.15 -27.22
C GLY A 100 -9.34 -4.43 -25.87
N ARG A 101 -8.01 -4.27 -25.77
CA ARG A 101 -7.22 -4.52 -24.55
C ARG A 101 -6.99 -3.21 -23.80
N ASP A 102 -7.12 -3.22 -22.47
CA ASP A 102 -7.08 -1.99 -21.68
C ASP A 102 -5.63 -1.53 -21.35
N ILE A 103 -5.01 -0.85 -22.31
CA ILE A 103 -3.60 -0.40 -22.22
C ILE A 103 -3.53 1.13 -22.31
N HIS A 104 -2.60 1.71 -21.52
CA HIS A 104 -2.54 3.15 -21.26
C HIS A 104 -1.15 3.79 -21.45
N GLY A 105 -0.15 3.03 -21.92
CA GLY A 105 1.19 3.54 -22.20
C GLY A 105 1.96 4.02 -20.96
N LYS A 106 1.72 3.45 -19.78
CA LYS A 106 2.20 3.98 -18.48
C LYS A 106 3.72 3.82 -18.34
N ARG A 107 4.45 4.94 -18.15
CA ARG A 107 5.93 4.96 -18.20
C ARG A 107 6.57 5.12 -16.84
N TYR A 108 6.12 6.11 -16.07
CA TYR A 108 6.49 6.34 -14.69
C TYR A 108 5.44 7.18 -13.98
N GLU A 109 5.39 7.06 -12.66
CA GLU A 109 4.47 7.80 -11.80
C GLU A 109 5.24 8.40 -10.63
N ASN A 110 4.80 9.58 -10.20
CA ASN A 110 5.27 10.24 -8.99
C ASN A 110 4.03 10.48 -8.12
N SER A 111 4.05 10.07 -6.87
CA SER A 111 3.00 10.37 -5.89
C SER A 111 3.57 11.09 -4.68
N TYR A 112 2.81 12.05 -4.17
CA TYR A 112 3.19 12.96 -3.11
C TYR A 112 2.06 12.98 -2.09
N HIS A 113 2.23 12.26 -0.99
CA HIS A 113 1.20 12.09 0.03
C HIS A 113 1.52 12.98 1.22
N LEU A 114 0.68 13.97 1.49
CA LEU A 114 0.66 14.66 2.77
C LEU A 114 -0.25 13.88 3.72
N TYR A 115 0.16 13.73 4.98
CA TYR A 115 -0.68 13.14 6.01
C TYR A 115 -0.63 13.93 7.32
N PHE A 116 -1.74 13.88 8.06
CA PHE A 116 -1.87 14.42 9.40
C PHE A 116 -2.59 13.40 10.28
N ASP A 117 -1.99 13.06 11.42
CA ASP A 117 -2.46 12.05 12.38
C ASP A 117 -2.67 12.70 13.76
N TYR A 118 -3.79 12.39 14.42
CA TYR A 118 -4.15 12.94 15.73
C TYR A 118 -4.74 11.86 16.64
N GLY A 119 -4.15 11.68 17.82
CA GLY A 119 -4.67 10.77 18.84
C GLY A 119 -5.87 11.37 19.56
N VAL A 120 -7.06 10.82 19.29
CA VAL A 120 -8.32 11.19 19.94
C VAL A 120 -8.39 10.59 21.36
N MET A 121 -7.83 9.39 21.52
CA MET A 121 -7.64 8.67 22.79
C MET A 121 -6.31 7.90 22.74
N ASP A 122 -5.84 7.37 23.86
CA ASP A 122 -4.54 6.68 23.91
C ASP A 122 -4.48 5.37 23.10
N ASP A 123 -5.66 4.82 22.77
CA ASP A 123 -5.86 3.65 21.91
C ASP A 123 -6.73 3.96 20.67
N LEU A 124 -6.95 5.24 20.32
CA LEU A 124 -7.70 5.65 19.12
C LEU A 124 -7.06 6.88 18.47
N ASP A 125 -6.56 6.74 17.25
CA ASP A 125 -6.16 7.87 16.41
C ASP A 125 -7.02 8.00 15.14
N VAL A 126 -6.97 9.19 14.55
CA VAL A 126 -7.67 9.57 13.32
C VAL A 126 -6.66 10.32 12.45
N TYR A 127 -6.47 9.85 11.22
CA TYR A 127 -5.52 10.42 10.27
C TYR A 127 -6.15 10.74 8.92
N PHE A 128 -5.74 11.88 8.37
CA PHE A 128 -6.12 12.39 7.06
C PHE A 128 -4.95 12.23 6.08
N ILE A 129 -5.25 11.89 4.83
CA ILE A 129 -4.27 11.76 3.74
C ILE A 129 -4.73 12.58 2.53
N ALA A 130 -3.86 13.39 1.95
CA ALA A 130 -4.07 14.11 0.71
C ALA A 130 -2.96 13.78 -0.31
N PRO A 131 -3.27 13.03 -1.38
CA PRO A 131 -2.30 12.73 -2.43
C PRO A 131 -2.29 13.80 -3.53
N TYR A 132 -1.11 14.03 -4.11
CA TYR A 132 -0.93 14.67 -5.40
C TYR A 132 -0.12 13.72 -6.29
N VAL A 133 -0.61 13.47 -7.51
CA VAL A 133 -0.07 12.44 -8.42
C VAL A 133 0.39 13.10 -9.72
N SER A 134 1.41 12.51 -10.36
CA SER A 134 1.93 12.92 -11.66
C SER A 134 2.38 11.69 -12.45
N SER A 135 1.47 11.16 -13.26
CA SER A 135 1.68 10.05 -14.20
C SER A 135 2.23 10.56 -15.53
N ALA A 136 3.22 9.87 -16.08
CA ALA A 136 3.77 10.12 -17.40
C ALA A 136 3.48 8.94 -18.33
N LEU A 137 2.86 9.24 -19.46
CA LEU A 137 2.24 8.28 -20.38
C LEU A 137 2.86 8.40 -21.77
N ALA A 138 2.70 7.37 -22.60
CA ALA A 138 2.76 7.47 -24.05
C ALA A 138 1.32 7.46 -24.57
N GLN A 139 1.02 8.29 -25.57
CA GLN A 139 -0.27 8.26 -26.23
C GLN A 139 -0.45 6.94 -27.01
N VAL A 140 -1.62 6.31 -26.84
CA VAL A 140 -2.00 5.03 -27.45
C VAL A 140 -3.45 4.99 -27.96
N HIS A 141 -4.27 6.00 -27.63
CA HIS A 141 -5.70 6.12 -27.99
C HIS A 141 -5.97 7.06 -29.18
N ASP A 142 -4.93 7.47 -29.92
CA ASP A 142 -4.97 8.56 -30.90
C ASP A 142 -3.95 8.24 -32.01
N GLU A 143 -4.45 7.70 -33.12
CA GLU A 143 -3.67 7.19 -34.26
C GLU A 143 -2.66 8.21 -34.80
N ASP A 144 -3.09 9.47 -34.95
CA ASP A 144 -2.26 10.58 -35.45
C ASP A 144 -1.10 10.94 -34.51
N ASN A 145 -1.12 10.47 -33.26
CA ASN A 145 -0.22 10.91 -32.19
C ASN A 145 0.37 9.77 -31.34
N ILE A 146 0.37 8.53 -31.83
CA ILE A 146 0.97 7.37 -31.14
C ILE A 146 2.38 7.70 -30.62
N GLY A 147 2.66 7.34 -29.37
CA GLY A 147 3.96 7.56 -28.73
C GLY A 147 4.25 8.99 -28.28
N ARG A 148 3.37 9.97 -28.59
CA ARG A 148 3.46 11.34 -28.06
C ARG A 148 3.46 11.30 -26.52
N LYS A 149 4.36 12.05 -25.90
CA LYS A 149 4.55 12.02 -24.42
C LYS A 149 3.44 12.79 -23.73
N GLU A 150 2.56 12.11 -23.02
CA GLU A 150 1.49 12.74 -22.23
C GLU A 150 1.79 12.75 -20.72
N ARG A 151 1.06 13.60 -19.98
CA ARG A 151 1.22 13.72 -18.52
C ARG A 151 -0.10 14.12 -17.85
N ALA A 152 -0.68 13.21 -17.08
CA ALA A 152 -1.75 13.51 -16.14
C ALA A 152 -1.16 13.90 -14.78
N PHE A 153 -1.59 15.01 -14.20
CA PHE A 153 -1.13 15.44 -12.87
C PHE A 153 -2.17 16.29 -12.15
N GLY A 154 -2.25 16.17 -10.83
CA GLY A 154 -3.20 16.90 -9.99
C GLY A 154 -3.31 16.31 -8.59
N PHE A 155 -4.20 16.87 -7.77
CA PHE A 155 -4.61 16.22 -6.53
C PHE A 155 -5.37 14.94 -6.86
N GLY A 156 -5.09 13.87 -6.12
CA GLY A 156 -5.92 12.68 -6.09
C GLY A 156 -6.93 12.74 -4.95
N ASP A 157 -7.70 11.67 -4.80
CA ASP A 157 -8.75 11.58 -3.79
C ASP A 157 -8.18 11.54 -2.35
N ALA A 158 -8.60 12.48 -1.52
CA ALA A 158 -8.22 12.53 -0.11
C ALA A 158 -8.95 11.46 0.73
N SER A 159 -8.38 11.08 1.87
CA SER A 159 -8.94 10.06 2.78
C SER A 159 -9.01 10.53 4.22
N LEU A 160 -10.01 10.06 4.97
CA LEU A 160 -10.08 10.13 6.43
C LEU A 160 -10.19 8.72 6.99
N MET A 161 -9.25 8.38 7.87
CA MET A 161 -9.07 7.04 8.45
C MET A 161 -9.05 7.14 9.97
N GLY A 162 -9.44 6.06 10.64
CA GLY A 162 -9.33 5.90 12.09
C GLY A 162 -8.81 4.51 12.43
N LYS A 163 -8.00 4.42 13.49
CA LYS A 163 -7.35 3.18 13.92
C LYS A 163 -7.47 3.02 15.43
N TYR A 164 -8.10 1.93 15.84
CA TYR A 164 -8.49 1.64 17.23
C TYR A 164 -7.77 0.39 17.76
N ARG A 165 -6.85 0.56 18.70
CA ARG A 165 -6.09 -0.52 19.35
C ARG A 165 -6.94 -1.21 20.42
N PHE A 166 -7.79 -2.14 20.00
CA PHE A 166 -8.65 -2.93 20.88
C PHE A 166 -7.91 -3.96 21.77
N TRP A 167 -6.62 -4.22 21.54
CA TRP A 167 -5.84 -5.14 22.36
C TRP A 167 -4.37 -4.71 22.52
N LYS A 168 -3.86 -4.81 23.76
CA LYS A 168 -2.50 -4.41 24.13
C LYS A 168 -1.97 -5.27 25.29
N LYS A 169 -1.26 -6.36 24.99
CA LYS A 169 -0.60 -7.26 25.97
C LYS A 169 0.78 -7.71 25.47
N TYR A 170 0.99 -9.02 25.29
CA TYR A 170 2.23 -9.57 24.69
C TYR A 170 2.40 -9.25 23.19
N PHE A 171 1.32 -8.75 22.57
CA PHE A 171 1.23 -8.17 21.24
C PHE A 171 0.15 -7.08 21.28
N GLU A 172 0.14 -6.20 20.28
CA GLU A 172 -0.90 -5.20 20.04
C GLU A 172 -1.78 -5.63 18.85
N ALA A 173 -3.06 -5.32 18.89
CA ALA A 173 -3.98 -5.47 17.75
C ALA A 173 -4.87 -4.23 17.63
N ALA A 174 -5.05 -3.75 16.40
CA ALA A 174 -5.91 -2.62 16.07
C ALA A 174 -6.83 -2.92 14.88
N LEU A 175 -8.03 -2.35 14.93
CA LEU A 175 -8.92 -2.21 13.78
C LEU A 175 -8.54 -0.92 13.05
N ILE A 176 -8.53 -0.95 11.72
CA ILE A 176 -8.38 0.22 10.84
C ILE A 176 -9.68 0.35 10.05
N ALA A 177 -10.24 1.55 9.94
CA ALA A 177 -11.41 1.81 9.10
C ALA A 177 -11.41 3.24 8.59
N GLY A 178 -11.99 3.50 7.41
CA GLY A 178 -12.12 4.86 6.92
C GLY A 178 -12.79 4.98 5.55
N VAL A 179 -12.77 6.21 5.03
CA VAL A 179 -13.42 6.59 3.78
C VAL A 179 -12.48 7.46 2.95
N LYS A 180 -12.45 7.19 1.64
CA LYS A 180 -11.80 8.00 0.62
C LYS A 180 -12.86 8.82 -0.12
N PHE A 181 -12.63 10.13 -0.26
CA PHE A 181 -13.59 11.11 -0.75
C PHE A 181 -13.30 11.46 -2.22
N PRO A 182 -14.30 11.53 -3.11
CA PRO A 182 -14.12 11.94 -4.50
C PRO A 182 -13.79 13.44 -4.56
N THR A 183 -12.49 13.73 -4.56
CA THR A 183 -11.93 15.07 -4.33
C THR A 183 -10.69 15.34 -5.18
N GLY A 184 -10.16 14.32 -5.86
CA GLY A 184 -9.12 14.46 -6.85
C GLY A 184 -9.65 14.97 -8.19
N GLU A 185 -8.71 15.32 -9.06
CA GLU A 185 -9.01 15.71 -10.44
C GLU A 185 -9.44 14.48 -11.26
N THR A 186 -10.52 14.64 -12.02
CA THR A 186 -11.18 13.59 -12.83
C THR A 186 -11.52 14.06 -14.24
N SER A 187 -11.08 15.27 -14.64
CA SER A 187 -11.43 15.94 -15.89
C SER A 187 -10.23 16.31 -16.78
N LEU A 188 -9.02 15.82 -16.46
CA LEU A 188 -7.83 16.11 -17.27
C LEU A 188 -7.97 15.59 -18.70
N LYS A 189 -7.33 16.35 -19.60
CA LYS A 189 -7.27 16.08 -21.04
C LYS A 189 -5.83 15.91 -21.52
N ASP A 190 -5.67 15.14 -22.58
CA ASP A 190 -4.42 15.06 -23.34
C ASP A 190 -4.19 16.33 -24.19
N LYS A 191 -3.08 16.35 -24.94
CA LYS A 191 -2.78 17.45 -25.88
C LYS A 191 -3.68 17.52 -27.11
N SER A 192 -4.40 16.45 -27.46
CA SER A 192 -5.42 16.43 -28.51
C SER A 192 -6.77 16.95 -28.01
N GLN A 193 -6.88 17.27 -26.72
CA GLN A 193 -8.11 17.68 -26.01
C GLN A 193 -9.12 16.54 -25.79
N ASN A 194 -8.72 15.29 -25.99
CA ASN A 194 -9.46 14.12 -25.54
C ASN A 194 -9.31 14.00 -24.02
N LYS A 195 -10.32 13.45 -23.34
CA LYS A 195 -10.26 13.25 -21.89
C LYS A 195 -9.48 11.97 -21.58
N PHE A 196 -8.57 12.02 -20.59
CA PHE A 196 -7.86 10.81 -20.15
C PHE A 196 -8.82 9.79 -19.51
N ALA A 197 -8.50 8.50 -19.70
CA ALA A 197 -9.26 7.38 -19.14
C ALA A 197 -9.25 7.39 -17.58
N PRO A 198 -10.26 6.83 -16.88
CA PRO A 198 -10.40 6.93 -15.42
C PRO A 198 -9.15 6.53 -14.61
N GLU A 199 -8.38 5.58 -15.10
CA GLU A 199 -7.17 4.95 -14.54
C GLU A 199 -5.93 5.84 -14.73
N GLN A 200 -6.01 6.75 -15.70
CA GLN A 200 -5.01 7.77 -16.00
C GLN A 200 -5.26 9.07 -15.21
N GLN A 201 -6.48 9.30 -14.70
CA GLN A 201 -6.83 10.48 -13.90
C GLN A 201 -6.17 10.44 -12.50
N PRO A 202 -5.82 11.59 -11.88
CA PRO A 202 -5.26 11.64 -10.53
C PRO A 202 -6.20 11.17 -9.40
N GLY A 203 -7.50 11.41 -9.52
CA GLY A 203 -8.55 10.84 -8.68
C GLY A 203 -9.47 9.93 -9.49
N SER A 204 -10.15 8.99 -8.83
CA SER A 204 -11.09 8.08 -9.50
C SER A 204 -12.54 8.59 -9.48
N GLY A 205 -12.82 9.66 -8.73
CA GLY A 205 -14.17 10.21 -8.59
C GLY A 205 -15.12 9.33 -7.76
N SER A 206 -14.62 8.25 -7.16
CA SER A 206 -15.40 7.31 -6.35
C SER A 206 -15.34 7.60 -4.85
N TRP A 207 -16.40 7.25 -4.13
CA TRP A 207 -16.35 7.03 -2.68
C TRP A 207 -15.86 5.62 -2.40
N ASP A 208 -14.68 5.45 -1.80
CA ASP A 208 -14.17 4.12 -1.42
C ASP A 208 -14.19 3.95 0.10
N GLY A 209 -14.54 2.75 0.58
CA GLY A 209 -14.57 2.41 2.00
C GLY A 209 -13.47 1.41 2.36
N GLU A 210 -12.66 1.69 3.38
CA GLU A 210 -11.59 0.80 3.85
C GLU A 210 -11.93 0.20 5.22
N LEU A 211 -11.64 -1.10 5.39
CA LEU A 211 -11.70 -1.82 6.66
C LEU A 211 -10.53 -2.81 6.75
N GLY A 212 -9.85 -2.85 7.89
CA GLY A 212 -8.72 -3.74 8.09
C GLY A 212 -8.37 -4.02 9.55
N ILE A 213 -7.39 -4.89 9.74
CA ILE A 213 -6.82 -5.27 11.03
C ILE A 213 -5.29 -5.21 10.93
N ALA A 214 -4.65 -4.67 11.95
CA ALA A 214 -3.21 -4.73 12.14
C ALA A 214 -2.88 -5.47 13.44
N LEU A 215 -1.85 -6.32 13.38
CA LEU A 215 -1.23 -7.00 14.51
C LEU A 215 0.22 -6.55 14.60
N SER A 216 0.77 -6.35 15.80
CA SER A 216 2.18 -6.01 15.95
C SER A 216 2.78 -6.43 17.29
N ARG A 217 4.10 -6.65 17.33
CA ARG A 217 4.82 -7.11 18.51
C ARG A 217 6.27 -6.66 18.51
N SER A 218 6.66 -5.90 19.53
CA SER A 218 8.05 -5.50 19.77
C SER A 218 8.73 -6.37 20.83
N PHE A 219 9.91 -6.88 20.50
CA PHE A 219 10.78 -7.70 21.34
C PHE A 219 11.95 -6.84 21.82
N GLN A 220 12.10 -6.72 23.15
CA GLN A 220 13.14 -5.91 23.81
C GLN A 220 13.24 -4.45 23.32
N ARG A 221 12.17 -3.91 22.74
CA ARG A 221 12.11 -2.56 22.11
C ARG A 221 13.19 -2.33 21.02
N ARG A 222 13.74 -3.40 20.43
CA ARG A 222 14.77 -3.34 19.36
C ARG A 222 14.38 -4.07 18.09
N PHE A 223 13.64 -5.18 18.20
CA PHE A 223 13.11 -5.91 17.05
C PHE A 223 11.59 -5.83 17.09
N SER A 224 10.95 -5.47 15.98
CA SER A 224 9.49 -5.47 15.85
C SER A 224 9.06 -6.37 14.70
N LEU A 225 7.92 -7.02 14.88
CA LEU A 225 7.14 -7.67 13.82
C LEU A 225 5.78 -6.98 13.70
N SER A 226 5.29 -6.85 12.47
CA SER A 226 3.94 -6.42 12.16
C SER A 226 3.30 -7.36 11.13
N GLY A 227 1.97 -7.33 11.07
CA GLY A 227 1.22 -7.88 9.95
C GLY A 227 -0.14 -7.19 9.85
N SER A 228 -0.59 -6.90 8.64
CA SER A 228 -1.90 -6.28 8.38
C SER A 228 -2.69 -7.03 7.32
N PHE A 229 -4.00 -6.88 7.38
CA PHE A 229 -4.94 -7.26 6.33
C PHE A 229 -5.97 -6.15 6.18
N GLN A 230 -6.20 -5.67 4.96
CA GLN A 230 -7.16 -4.60 4.65
C GLN A 230 -7.99 -4.98 3.42
N TYR A 231 -9.26 -4.60 3.42
CA TYR A 231 -10.17 -4.67 2.29
C TYR A 231 -10.66 -3.24 1.98
N ILE A 232 -10.63 -2.87 0.71
CA ILE A 232 -11.13 -1.60 0.20
C ILE A 232 -12.24 -1.90 -0.78
N LEU A 233 -13.47 -1.60 -0.37
CA LEU A 233 -14.65 -1.60 -1.21
C LEU A 233 -14.60 -0.35 -2.10
N LYS A 234 -14.55 -0.55 -3.41
CA LYS A 234 -14.49 0.53 -4.40
C LYS A 234 -15.90 0.98 -4.75
N GLY A 235 -16.12 2.30 -4.76
CA GLY A 235 -17.37 2.89 -5.23
C GLY A 235 -17.39 3.09 -6.74
N GLU A 236 -18.57 3.40 -7.26
CA GLU A 236 -18.74 3.91 -8.63
C GLU A 236 -17.92 5.20 -8.80
N GLY A 237 -17.19 5.32 -9.91
CA GLY A 237 -16.25 6.41 -10.16
C GLY A 237 -16.74 7.42 -11.21
N SER A 238 -15.79 8.19 -11.74
CA SER A 238 -16.06 9.07 -12.88
C SER A 238 -16.10 8.26 -14.18
N GLN A 239 -16.93 8.69 -15.13
CA GLN A 239 -17.07 8.08 -16.48
C GLN A 239 -17.73 6.69 -16.47
N ASP A 240 -18.66 6.46 -15.54
CA ASP A 240 -19.41 5.21 -15.38
C ASP A 240 -18.48 3.96 -15.28
N PHE A 241 -17.32 4.19 -14.65
CA PHE A 241 -16.27 3.21 -14.42
C PHE A 241 -16.11 2.93 -12.92
N LYS A 242 -16.00 1.64 -12.61
CA LYS A 242 -15.78 1.13 -11.26
C LYS A 242 -14.56 0.23 -11.22
N ALA A 243 -13.48 0.77 -10.66
CA ALA A 243 -12.31 -0.02 -10.31
C ALA A 243 -12.65 -1.15 -9.30
N GLY A 244 -11.97 -2.28 -9.39
CA GLY A 244 -12.22 -3.47 -8.60
C GLY A 244 -11.71 -3.40 -7.16
N ASP A 245 -12.44 -4.02 -6.23
CA ASP A 245 -12.14 -4.01 -4.80
C ASP A 245 -10.73 -4.53 -4.48
N ILE A 246 -10.05 -3.91 -3.51
CA ILE A 246 -8.65 -4.24 -3.19
C ILE A 246 -8.57 -5.06 -1.90
N LEU A 247 -7.85 -6.17 -1.92
CA LEU A 247 -7.41 -6.92 -0.75
C LEU A 247 -5.90 -6.73 -0.56
N ARG A 248 -5.49 -6.17 0.57
CA ARG A 248 -4.07 -6.03 0.94
C ARG A 248 -3.72 -6.95 2.10
N PHE A 249 -2.55 -7.54 2.01
CA PHE A 249 -1.90 -8.26 3.10
C PHE A 249 -0.46 -7.80 3.20
N SER A 250 0.02 -7.48 4.40
CA SER A 250 1.44 -7.15 4.60
C SER A 250 2.00 -7.86 5.82
N LEU A 251 3.28 -8.21 5.74
CA LEU A 251 4.09 -8.69 6.87
C LEU A 251 5.36 -7.87 6.95
N GLY A 252 5.69 -7.38 8.14
CA GLY A 252 6.81 -6.47 8.33
C GLY A 252 7.72 -6.87 9.48
N SER A 253 9.00 -6.55 9.33
CA SER A 253 10.01 -6.73 10.38
C SER A 253 10.98 -5.55 10.40
N SER A 254 11.35 -5.07 11.59
CA SER A 254 12.37 -4.01 11.73
C SER A 254 13.30 -4.25 12.91
N VAL A 255 14.57 -3.88 12.75
CA VAL A 255 15.57 -3.88 13.83
C VAL A 255 16.21 -2.50 13.98
N SER A 256 16.11 -1.93 15.19
CA SER A 256 16.77 -0.68 15.58
C SER A 256 18.18 -0.95 16.09
N LEU A 257 19.16 -0.21 15.56
CA LEU A 257 20.57 -0.41 15.89
C LEU A 257 20.95 0.17 17.26
N ARG A 258 20.24 1.22 17.70
CA ARG A 258 20.36 1.82 19.04
C ARG A 258 19.09 1.60 19.86
N ARG A 259 19.12 1.89 21.16
CA ARG A 259 17.89 1.87 21.97
C ARG A 259 16.94 3.00 21.53
N PRO A 260 15.62 2.87 21.75
CA PRO A 260 14.73 4.02 21.77
C PRO A 260 15.31 5.12 22.67
N GLY A 261 15.16 6.40 22.29
CA GLY A 261 15.75 7.53 23.02
C GLY A 261 17.18 7.93 22.63
N GLU A 262 17.96 7.04 22.01
CA GLU A 262 19.35 7.30 21.59
C GLU A 262 19.40 7.87 20.16
N TYR A 263 19.33 9.20 20.02
CA TYR A 263 19.29 9.89 18.70
C TYR A 263 20.69 10.21 18.12
N PRO A 264 20.87 10.17 16.78
CA PRO A 264 19.95 9.59 15.81
C PRO A 264 19.90 8.05 15.95
N ASN A 265 18.73 7.45 15.74
CA ASN A 265 18.56 5.99 15.74
C ASN A 265 18.18 5.48 14.35
N LEU A 266 19.09 4.72 13.72
CA LEU A 266 18.82 3.99 12.48
C LEU A 266 18.14 2.67 12.80
N SER A 267 16.99 2.43 12.16
CA SER A 267 16.33 1.14 12.08
C SER A 267 16.37 0.62 10.65
N LEU A 268 16.66 -0.67 10.49
CA LEU A 268 16.54 -1.39 9.23
C LEU A 268 15.16 -2.07 9.21
N SER A 269 14.50 -2.12 8.06
CA SER A 269 13.25 -2.86 7.88
C SER A 269 13.25 -3.75 6.65
N LEU A 270 12.42 -4.77 6.69
CA LEU A 270 12.10 -5.65 5.57
C LEU A 270 10.62 -6.00 5.66
N GLU A 271 9.87 -5.65 4.63
CA GLU A 271 8.44 -5.88 4.49
C GLU A 271 8.15 -6.75 3.26
N LEU A 272 7.07 -7.53 3.36
CA LEU A 272 6.44 -8.26 2.27
C LEU A 272 5.05 -7.66 2.09
N ASN A 273 4.79 -7.02 0.95
CA ASN A 273 3.52 -6.33 0.68
C ASN A 273 2.81 -7.02 -0.48
N ASN A 274 1.62 -7.56 -0.23
CA ASN A 274 0.75 -8.20 -1.21
C ASN A 274 -0.50 -7.34 -1.43
N GLU A 275 -0.86 -7.15 -2.70
CA GLU A 275 -2.09 -6.47 -3.10
C GLU A 275 -2.77 -7.31 -4.19
N TRP A 276 -3.99 -7.76 -3.92
CA TRP A 276 -4.92 -8.31 -4.89
C TRP A 276 -5.98 -7.26 -5.21
N VAL A 277 -6.38 -7.16 -6.46
CA VAL A 277 -7.39 -6.22 -6.97
C VAL A 277 -8.49 -7.03 -7.67
N GLY A 278 -9.76 -6.66 -7.50
CA GLY A 278 -10.87 -7.19 -8.26
C GLY A 278 -10.79 -6.74 -9.73
N ARG A 279 -11.63 -7.31 -10.60
CA ARG A 279 -11.75 -6.77 -11.97
C ARG A 279 -12.49 -5.44 -11.97
N ASP A 280 -12.12 -4.60 -12.91
CA ASP A 280 -12.74 -3.30 -13.15
C ASP A 280 -14.01 -3.50 -14.01
N HIS A 281 -14.96 -2.57 -13.92
CA HIS A 281 -16.27 -2.61 -14.61
C HIS A 281 -16.50 -1.26 -15.29
N SER A 282 -17.15 -1.23 -16.47
CA SER A 282 -17.31 0.01 -17.24
C SER A 282 -18.61 0.01 -18.06
N GLY A 283 -19.54 0.91 -17.74
CA GLY A 283 -20.77 1.14 -18.51
C GLY A 283 -21.60 -0.12 -18.78
N GLU A 284 -21.62 -0.56 -20.04
CA GLU A 284 -22.36 -1.76 -20.49
C GLU A 284 -21.57 -3.07 -20.32
N GLU A 285 -20.28 -3.02 -20.01
CA GLU A 285 -19.44 -4.21 -19.81
C GLU A 285 -19.35 -4.62 -18.34
N ASP A 286 -19.89 -5.81 -18.03
CA ASP A 286 -19.82 -6.47 -16.72
C ASP A 286 -18.39 -6.53 -16.15
N LYS A 287 -17.35 -6.62 -17.00
CA LYS A 287 -15.92 -6.71 -16.63
C LYS A 287 -15.02 -6.20 -17.76
N VAL A 288 -14.17 -5.22 -17.46
CA VAL A 288 -13.14 -4.73 -18.38
C VAL A 288 -12.08 -5.82 -18.63
N PHE A 289 -11.69 -6.00 -19.89
CA PHE A 289 -10.59 -6.90 -20.29
C PHE A 289 -9.25 -6.40 -19.77
N ASP A 290 -8.39 -7.33 -19.35
CA ASP A 290 -7.10 -7.00 -18.72
C ASP A 290 -7.34 -6.09 -17.48
N SER A 291 -7.78 -6.68 -16.36
CA SER A 291 -8.04 -5.92 -15.12
C SER A 291 -7.89 -6.76 -13.85
N GLY A 292 -7.63 -6.10 -12.73
CA GLY A 292 -7.47 -6.73 -11.41
C GLY A 292 -6.22 -7.60 -11.22
N GLY A 293 -6.26 -8.52 -10.26
CA GLY A 293 -5.20 -9.50 -9.96
C GLY A 293 -4.14 -9.06 -8.94
N THR A 294 -3.01 -9.77 -8.87
CA THR A 294 -2.12 -9.82 -7.69
C THR A 294 -0.69 -9.30 -7.91
N THR A 295 -0.24 -8.31 -7.12
CA THR A 295 1.19 -8.01 -6.90
C THR A 295 1.73 -8.63 -5.60
N LEU A 296 3.03 -8.89 -5.59
CA LEU A 296 3.82 -9.14 -4.39
C LEU A 296 5.13 -8.36 -4.47
N PHE A 297 5.36 -7.49 -3.49
CA PHE A 297 6.59 -6.71 -3.32
C PHE A 297 7.38 -7.21 -2.10
N VAL A 298 8.71 -7.22 -2.22
CA VAL A 298 9.63 -7.25 -1.08
C VAL A 298 10.25 -5.86 -0.95
N THR A 299 10.04 -5.23 0.20
CA THR A 299 10.45 -3.84 0.47
C THR A 299 11.52 -3.83 1.55
N PRO A 300 12.82 -3.88 1.19
CA PRO A 300 13.89 -3.45 2.08
C PRO A 300 13.75 -1.95 2.39
N GLY A 301 14.02 -1.58 3.64
CA GLY A 301 13.80 -0.23 4.15
C GLY A 301 14.81 0.23 5.21
N LEU A 302 14.91 1.54 5.34
CA LEU A 302 15.70 2.27 6.32
C LEU A 302 14.83 3.37 6.93
N ASN A 303 14.88 3.55 8.24
CA ASN A 303 14.24 4.64 8.96
C ASN A 303 15.26 5.25 9.93
N VAL A 304 15.39 6.57 9.93
CA VAL A 304 16.26 7.31 10.83
C VAL A 304 15.40 8.25 11.67
N ASN A 305 15.30 7.94 12.96
CA ASN A 305 14.82 8.87 13.95
C ASN A 305 15.95 9.88 14.21
N ILE A 306 15.87 11.06 13.59
CA ILE A 306 16.90 12.12 13.66
C ILE A 306 16.89 12.79 15.03
N ALA A 307 15.69 13.07 15.56
CA ALA A 307 15.45 13.70 16.85
C ALA A 307 14.19 13.12 17.50
N ARG A 308 13.88 13.54 18.75
CA ARG A 308 12.69 13.10 19.51
C ARG A 308 11.35 13.29 18.80
N ASN A 309 11.30 14.17 17.80
CA ASN A 309 10.10 14.53 17.06
C ASN A 309 10.31 14.61 15.54
N LEU A 310 11.35 13.95 15.00
CA LEU A 310 11.64 13.93 13.56
C LEU A 310 12.14 12.55 13.13
N SER A 311 11.38 11.88 12.27
CA SER A 311 11.79 10.66 11.57
C SER A 311 11.86 10.90 10.06
N VAL A 312 12.82 10.25 9.39
CA VAL A 312 12.87 10.16 7.92
C VAL A 312 13.05 8.71 7.51
N PHE A 313 12.62 8.35 6.30
CA PHE A 313 12.75 6.98 5.81
C PHE A 313 13.03 6.88 4.31
N LEU A 314 13.52 5.70 3.92
CA LEU A 314 13.82 5.30 2.55
C LEU A 314 13.51 3.82 2.38
N GLY A 315 12.68 3.45 1.41
CA GLY A 315 12.35 2.08 1.06
C GLY A 315 12.39 1.87 -0.46
N ALA A 316 12.66 0.64 -0.89
CA ALA A 316 12.69 0.27 -2.30
C ALA A 316 11.82 -0.97 -2.54
N PRO A 317 10.50 -0.83 -2.77
CA PRO A 317 9.65 -1.96 -3.08
C PRO A 317 10.07 -2.62 -4.40
N VAL A 318 10.62 -3.82 -4.31
CA VAL A 318 11.01 -4.66 -5.45
C VAL A 318 9.87 -5.64 -5.75
N PRO A 319 9.26 -5.62 -6.94
CA PRO A 319 8.27 -6.61 -7.32
C PRO A 319 8.93 -7.98 -7.46
N VAL A 320 8.37 -8.99 -6.79
CA VAL A 320 8.83 -10.39 -6.84
C VAL A 320 7.80 -11.32 -7.49
N HIS A 321 6.53 -10.91 -7.56
CA HIS A 321 5.50 -11.55 -8.39
C HIS A 321 4.49 -10.49 -8.85
N GLN A 322 4.06 -10.59 -10.10
CA GLN A 322 3.03 -9.75 -10.71
C GLN A 322 2.19 -10.65 -11.65
N ASN A 323 0.91 -10.80 -11.37
CA ASN A 323 -0.09 -11.48 -12.19
C ASN A 323 -1.40 -10.70 -12.09
N LEU A 324 -1.53 -9.65 -12.89
CA LEU A 324 -2.62 -8.67 -12.78
C LEU A 324 -3.49 -8.64 -14.03
N GLY A 325 -4.29 -9.71 -14.18
CA GLY A 325 -5.48 -9.72 -15.04
C GLY A 325 -5.25 -9.95 -16.53
N GLY A 326 -4.16 -9.41 -17.06
CA GLY A 326 -3.91 -9.33 -18.50
C GLY A 326 -2.64 -8.55 -18.89
N GLU A 327 -2.53 -8.17 -20.16
CA GLU A 327 -1.33 -7.54 -20.73
C GLU A 327 -1.29 -6.02 -20.49
N HIS A 328 -0.33 -5.57 -19.68
CA HIS A 328 -0.12 -4.17 -19.27
C HIS A 328 1.37 -3.90 -19.03
N GLU A 329 1.73 -2.73 -18.51
CA GLU A 329 3.09 -2.41 -18.08
C GLU A 329 3.38 -2.89 -16.65
N GLU A 330 4.20 -3.93 -16.49
CA GLU A 330 4.69 -4.36 -15.16
C GLU A 330 5.38 -3.22 -14.39
N THR A 331 5.26 -3.20 -13.06
CA THR A 331 6.21 -2.41 -12.25
C THR A 331 7.61 -2.98 -12.46
N LYS A 332 8.58 -2.14 -12.80
CA LYS A 332 10.00 -2.48 -12.90
C LYS A 332 10.73 -2.29 -11.58
N TYR A 333 10.48 -1.17 -10.91
CA TYR A 333 10.93 -0.86 -9.55
C TYR A 333 10.11 0.28 -8.96
N LYS A 334 10.00 0.33 -7.63
CA LYS A 334 9.49 1.49 -6.89
C LYS A 334 10.55 2.03 -5.94
N LEU A 335 10.46 3.32 -5.65
CA LEU A 335 11.21 4.02 -4.60
C LEU A 335 10.20 4.75 -3.71
N LEU A 336 10.44 4.75 -2.40
CA LEU A 336 9.60 5.40 -1.41
C LEU A 336 10.48 6.13 -0.40
N THR A 337 10.17 7.38 -0.08
CA THR A 337 10.93 8.14 0.91
C THR A 337 10.04 9.21 1.53
N GLY A 338 10.25 9.52 2.80
CA GLY A 338 9.37 10.44 3.52
C GLY A 338 9.97 10.97 4.81
N ALA A 339 9.24 11.92 5.40
CA ALA A 339 9.57 12.57 6.65
C ALA A 339 8.32 12.76 7.51
N SER A 340 8.49 12.67 8.83
CA SER A 340 7.41 12.80 9.81
C SER A 340 7.87 13.67 10.97
N VAL A 341 7.06 14.68 11.32
CA VAL A 341 7.26 15.58 12.47
C VAL A 341 6.14 15.35 13.47
N TYR A 342 6.49 15.31 14.77
CA TYR A 342 5.57 14.99 15.86
C TYR A 342 5.43 16.16 16.84
N PHE A 343 4.27 16.26 17.48
CA PHE A 343 3.89 17.35 18.39
C PHE A 343 3.12 16.79 19.60
#